data_AF-F9SYW8-F1
#
_entry.id   AF-F9SYW8-F1
#
_cell.length_a   1.000
_cell.length_b   1.000
_cell.length_c   1.000
_cell.angle_alpha   90.00
_cell.angle_beta   90.00
_cell.angle_gamma   90.00
#
_symmetry.space_group_name_H-M   'P 1'
#
loop_
_entity.id
_entity.type
_entity.pdbx_description
1 polymer ?
#
loop_
_entity_poly.entity_id
_entity_poly.type
_entity_poly.pdbx_seq_one_letter_code
_entity_poly.pdbx_strand_id
1 'polypeptide(L)' 'ARYGEMARLMVETGNWVTPQFDYGVPFWDKPPLFTWMSAYGIEAFGISEFAVRVPHWLAGVLVIIIILGVSC' A
#
# COMPACT_ATOMS: atom_id res chain seq x y z
N ALA A 1 4.69 1.11 11.00
CA ALA A 1 3.69 1.92 11.72
C ALA A 1 3.07 2.98 10.83
N ARG A 2 3.78 4.07 10.45
CA ARG A 2 3.17 5.22 9.73
C ARG A 2 2.41 4.88 8.43
N TYR A 3 3.04 4.19 7.47
CA TYR A 3 2.37 3.89 6.19
C TYR A 3 1.22 2.88 6.32
N GLY A 4 1.29 2.00 7.34
CA GLY A 4 0.19 1.10 7.64
C GLY A 4 -1.04 1.85 8.15
N GLU A 5 -0.83 2.86 9.00
CA GLU A 5 -1.92 3.72 9.47
C GLU A 5 -2.53 4.54 8.33
N MET A 6 -1.70 5.08 7.43
CA MET A 6 -2.20 5.78 6.24
C MET A 6 -3.11 4.88 5.38
N ALA A 7 -2.74 3.62 5.21
CA ALA A 7 -3.55 2.64 4.49
C ALA A 7 -4.84 2.28 5.25
N ARG A 8 -4.75 2.13 6.59
CA ARG A 8 -5.91 1.87 7.44
C ARG A 8 -6.92 3.01 7.38
N LEU A 9 -6.47 4.26 7.50
CA LEU A 9 -7.30 5.46 7.37
C LEU A 9 -7.92 5.58 5.98
N MET A 10 -7.18 5.22 4.92
CA MET A 10 -7.69 5.22 3.55
C MET A 10 -8.88 4.26 3.37
N VAL A 11 -8.75 3.03 3.89
CA VAL A 11 -9.84 2.04 3.86
C VAL A 11 -11.00 2.46 4.75
N GLU A 12 -10.72 2.91 5.98
CA GLU A 12 -11.74 3.33 6.95
C GLU A 12 -12.57 4.53 6.47
N THR A 13 -11.91 5.55 5.91
CA THR A 13 -12.57 6.79 5.48
C THR A 13 -13.13 6.72 4.06
N GLY A 14 -12.72 5.73 3.26
CA GLY A 14 -13.03 5.66 1.83
C GLY A 14 -12.36 6.76 1.00
N ASN A 15 -11.45 7.56 1.57
CA ASN A 15 -10.74 8.59 0.84
C ASN A 15 -9.49 8.01 0.16
N TRP A 16 -9.68 7.47 -1.04
CA TRP A 16 -8.61 6.90 -1.86
C TRP A 16 -7.78 7.94 -2.61
N VAL A 17 -8.19 9.21 -2.61
CA VAL A 17 -7.51 10.27 -3.36
C VAL A 17 -6.44 10.93 -2.50
N THR A 18 -6.75 11.25 -1.25
CA THR A 18 -5.88 12.02 -0.36
C THR A 18 -5.39 11.14 0.78
N PRO A 19 -4.13 10.66 0.75
CA PRO A 19 -3.53 9.95 1.87
C PRO A 19 -3.53 10.83 3.12
N GLN A 20 -3.86 10.24 4.26
CA GLN A 20 -3.90 10.91 5.56
C GLN A 20 -3.04 10.14 6.55
N PHE A 21 -2.30 10.83 7.41
CA PHE A 21 -1.55 10.17 8.50
C PHE A 21 -2.24 10.28 9.86
N ASP A 22 -3.24 11.15 9.94
CA ASP A 22 -4.19 11.32 11.03
C ASP A 22 -5.52 11.83 10.42
N TYR A 23 -6.62 11.75 11.15
CA TYR A 23 -7.94 12.13 10.65
C TYR A 23 -7.99 13.60 10.20
N GLY A 24 -8.30 13.81 8.92
CA GLY A 24 -8.37 15.13 8.31
C GLY A 24 -7.01 15.78 8.01
N VAL A 25 -5.89 15.11 8.31
CA VAL A 25 -4.54 15.65 8.10
C VAL A 25 -3.88 14.98 6.89
N PRO A 26 -3.83 15.66 5.73
CA PRO A 26 -3.33 15.07 4.51
C PRO A 26 -1.80 14.93 4.50
N PHE A 27 -1.32 13.92 3.75
CA PHE A 27 0.09 13.66 3.53
C PHE A 27 0.47 13.88 2.06
N TRP A 28 1.20 14.94 1.77
CA TRP A 28 1.50 15.38 0.39
C TRP A 28 2.91 15.06 -0.11
N ASP A 29 3.79 14.48 0.71
CA ASP A 29 5.19 14.31 0.31
C ASP A 29 5.40 13.22 -0.74
N LYS A 30 4.46 12.27 -0.88
CA LYS A 30 4.62 11.11 -1.77
C LYS A 30 3.35 10.80 -2.57
N PRO A 31 3.51 10.29 -3.80
CA PRO A 31 2.40 9.71 -4.54
C PRO A 31 1.71 8.57 -3.78
N PRO A 32 0.41 8.34 -4.01
CA PRO A 32 -0.41 7.43 -3.20
C PRO A 32 -0.20 5.94 -3.50
N LEU A 33 0.55 5.57 -4.55
CA LEU A 33 0.71 4.18 -4.99
C LEU A 33 1.09 3.22 -3.85
N PHE A 34 2.05 3.61 -3.02
CA PHE A 34 2.47 2.79 -1.88
C PHE A 34 1.33 2.53 -0.90
N THR A 35 0.56 3.58 -0.60
CA THR A 35 -0.60 3.52 0.31
C THR A 35 -1.74 2.72 -0.30
N TRP A 36 -2.01 2.87 -1.61
CA TRP A 36 -3.01 2.07 -2.33
C TRP A 36 -2.70 0.59 -2.28
N MET A 37 -1.45 0.20 -2.55
CA MET A 37 -1.04 -1.19 -2.45
C MET A 37 -1.33 -1.76 -1.05
N SER A 38 -0.91 -1.06 0.00
CA SER A 38 -1.20 -1.46 1.38
C SER A 38 -2.71 -1.50 1.68
N ALA A 39 -3.49 -0.52 1.22
CA ALA A 39 -4.92 -0.43 1.44
C ALA A 39 -5.68 -1.58 0.77
N TYR A 40 -5.32 -1.93 -0.47
CA TYR A 40 -5.85 -3.12 -1.14
C TYR A 40 -5.50 -4.42 -0.41
N GLY A 41 -4.29 -4.51 0.15
CA GLY A 41 -3.94 -5.63 1.01
C GLY A 41 -4.84 -5.74 2.24
N ILE A 42 -5.16 -4.60 2.88
CA ILE A 42 -6.10 -4.56 4.01
C ILE A 42 -7.52 -4.95 3.57
N GLU A 43 -8.01 -4.49 2.42
CA GLU A 43 -9.35 -4.91 1.92
C GLU A 43 -9.42 -6.42 1.64
N ALA A 44 -8.35 -6.99 1.06
CA ALA A 44 -8.34 -8.41 0.69
C ALA A 44 -8.13 -9.36 1.87
N PHE A 45 -7.31 -8.99 2.85
CA PHE A 45 -6.85 -9.89 3.92
C PHE A 45 -7.22 -9.42 5.34
N GLY A 46 -7.89 -8.28 5.48
CA GLY A 46 -8.21 -7.63 6.76
C GLY A 46 -7.04 -6.88 7.38
N ILE A 47 -7.28 -6.17 8.49
CA ILE A 47 -6.26 -5.37 9.17
C ILE A 47 -5.26 -6.31 9.87
N SER A 48 -4.07 -6.43 9.30
CA SER A 48 -2.97 -7.21 9.88
C SER A 48 -1.63 -6.75 9.33
N GLU A 49 -0.53 -7.06 10.02
CA GLU A 49 0.82 -6.77 9.51
C GLU A 49 1.13 -7.48 8.19
N PHE A 50 0.52 -8.63 7.95
CA PHE A 50 0.67 -9.36 6.69
C PHE A 50 0.01 -8.60 5.53
N ALA A 51 -1.24 -8.16 5.73
CA ALA A 51 -2.03 -7.48 4.73
C ALA A 51 -1.35 -6.21 4.18
N VAL A 52 -0.76 -5.39 5.04
CA VAL A 52 -0.04 -4.16 4.61
C VAL A 52 1.24 -4.42 3.82
N ARG A 53 1.81 -5.63 3.87
CA ARG A 53 3.13 -5.97 3.30
C ARG A 53 3.07 -6.91 2.09
N VAL A 54 2.06 -7.78 2.01
CA VAL A 54 1.95 -8.79 0.95
C VAL A 54 1.96 -8.18 -0.47
N PRO A 55 1.30 -7.04 -0.77
CA PRO A 55 1.29 -6.49 -2.12
C PRO A 55 2.68 -5.99 -2.56
N HIS A 56 3.46 -5.43 -1.63
CA HIS A 56 4.83 -4.98 -1.89
C HIS A 56 5.80 -6.14 -2.06
N TRP A 57 5.62 -7.22 -1.29
CA TRP A 57 6.36 -8.46 -1.49
C TRP A 57 6.10 -9.04 -2.89
N LEU A 58 4.83 -9.08 -3.32
CA LEU A 58 4.45 -9.52 -4.66
C LEU A 58 5.06 -8.64 -5.76
N ALA A 59 5.07 -7.31 -5.57
CA ALA A 59 5.73 -6.40 -6.52
C ALA A 59 7.24 -6.66 -6.63
N GLY A 60 7.91 -6.98 -5.51
CA GLY A 60 9.32 -7.40 -5.52
C GLY A 60 9.55 -8.70 -6.30
N VAL A 61 8.71 -9.71 -6.07
CA VAL A 61 8.75 -10.99 -6.82
C VAL A 61 8.52 -10.75 -8.32
N LEU A 62 7.55 -9.90 -8.68
CA LEU A 62 7.27 -9.54 -10.07
C LEU A 62 8.49 -8.89 -10.75
N VAL A 63 9.18 -7.99 -10.07
CA VAL A 63 10.40 -7.37 -10.59
C VAL A 63 11.49 -8.41 -10.86
N ILE A 64 11.68 -9.37 -9.96
CA ILE A 64 12.65 -10.47 -10.16
C ILE A 64 12.29 -11.28 -11.41
N ILE A 65 11.01 -11.63 -11.57
CA ILE A 65 10.52 -12.39 -12.73
C ILE A 65 10.76 -11.60 -14.03
N ILE A 66 10.47 -10.30 -14.05
CA ILE A 66 10.67 -9.43 -15.22
C ILE A 66 12.16 -9.39 -15.60
N ILE A 67 13.05 -9.19 -14.64
CA ILE A 67 14.50 -9.10 -14.89
C ILE A 67 15.02 -10.41 -15.48
N LEU A 68 14.61 -11.55 -14.93
CA LEU A 68 15.03 -12.87 -15.42
C LEU A 68 14.48 -13.13 -16.83
N GLY A 69 13.24 -12.74 -17.11
CA GLY A 69 12.63 -12.89 -18.44
C GLY A 69 13.26 -12.01 -19.52
N VAL A 70 13.81 -10.85 -19.16
CA VAL A 70 14.53 -9.94 -20.07
C VAL A 70 15.97 -10.37 -20.31
N SER A 71 16.54 -11.20 -19.43
CA SER A 71 17.94 -11.64 -19.51
C SER A 71 18.15 -12.92 -20.34
N CYS A 72 17.10 -13.51 -20.91
CA CYS A 72 17.13 -14.66 -21.83
C CYS A 72 16.88 -14.21 -23.27
#